data_AF-A0A9P4GHF9-F1
#
_entry.id   AF-A0A9P4GHF9-F1
#
_cell.length_a   1.000
_cell.length_b   1.000
_cell.length_c   1.000
_cell.angle_alpha   90.00
_cell.angle_beta   90.00
_cell.angle_gamma   90.00
#
_symmetry.space_group_name_H-M   'P 1'
#
loop_
_entity.id
_entity.type
_entity.pdbx_description
1 polymer ?
#
loop_
_entity_poly.entity_id
_entity_poly.type
_entity_poly.pdbx_seq_one_letter_code
_entity_poly.pdbx_strand_id
1 'polypeptide(L)'
;MKPFLVFSQAALIRLVASTRTPLLQFDPNTTKDCAEWHNVADGGETCDYVRKLYGITPAEFHEWNPLIGLDCTPWYDWQSYCIVTQRRLDSVKPSTTSSSVTVSSPTSASSLAPSPTAWDSLGCYAQDPARSILEQNMNPSGDDSLTILDCKSTCYRGAYTFAGVQQGNQCWCSSFVGGEWAKNQTDCNVPCTGDKNTVCGGKGVFNIFEALSNSIPAVISSTPSSVASSTTRSVTSSATSSASAATAAPTSNGATPNRALFGMGFRTIKSLYLSCLTCMCI
;
A
#
# COMPACT_ATOMS: atom_id res chain seq x y z
N MET A 1 2.52 18.27 43.60
CA MET A 1 2.23 18.07 42.15
C MET A 1 3.15 16.97 41.62
N LYS A 2 2.76 16.22 40.58
CA LYS A 2 3.64 15.26 39.89
C LYS A 2 4.11 15.89 38.56
N PRO A 3 5.41 15.86 38.21
CA PRO A 3 5.88 16.34 36.92
C PRO A 3 5.41 15.39 35.81
N PHE A 4 4.82 15.94 34.75
CA PHE A 4 4.54 15.17 33.54
C PHE A 4 5.85 14.97 32.77
N LEU A 5 6.19 13.70 32.51
CA LEU A 5 7.27 13.34 31.60
C LEU A 5 6.85 13.70 30.18
N VAL A 6 7.36 14.83 29.67
CA VAL A 6 7.22 15.22 28.27
C VAL A 6 8.16 14.33 27.46
N PHE A 7 7.67 13.16 27.06
CA PHE A 7 8.37 12.31 26.08
C PHE A 7 8.51 13.09 24.77
N SER A 8 9.74 13.15 24.25
CA SER A 8 10.07 13.97 23.08
C SER A 8 9.30 13.52 21.84
N GLN A 9 8.36 14.34 21.39
CA GLN A 9 7.51 14.04 20.23
C GLN A 9 8.30 13.91 18.91
N ALA A 10 9.56 14.37 18.86
CA ALA A 10 10.45 14.17 17.72
C ALA A 10 10.62 12.68 17.34
N ALA A 11 10.54 11.76 18.31
CA ALA A 11 10.59 10.32 18.07
C ALA A 11 9.30 9.76 17.45
N LEU A 12 8.14 10.38 17.71
CA LEU A 12 6.87 10.00 17.08
C LEU A 12 6.72 10.61 15.67
N ILE A 13 7.19 11.84 15.46
CA ILE A 13 7.05 12.55 14.18
C ILE A 13 7.83 11.86 13.05
N ARG A 14 9.03 11.33 13.34
CA ARG A 14 9.83 10.55 12.37
C ARG A 14 9.09 9.34 11.77
N LEU A 15 8.09 8.79 12.47
CA LEU A 15 7.37 7.58 12.09
C LEU A 15 6.21 7.83 11.09
N VAL A 16 5.93 9.09 10.74
CA VAL A 16 4.78 9.46 9.88
C VAL A 16 5.22 10.07 8.55
N ALA A 17 6.31 10.83 8.53
CA ALA A 17 6.77 11.54 7.33
C ALA A 17 7.74 10.73 6.45
N SER A 18 7.99 9.45 6.78
CA SER A 18 8.98 8.61 6.10
C SER A 18 8.44 7.22 5.76
N THR A 19 8.88 6.69 4.62
CA THR A 19 8.36 5.46 3.99
C THR A 19 9.49 4.66 3.32
N ARG A 20 9.27 3.35 3.10
CA ARG A 20 10.25 2.48 2.40
C ARG A 20 10.28 2.69 0.88
N THR A 21 9.20 3.24 0.33
CA THR A 21 8.99 3.57 -1.07
C THR A 21 8.60 5.04 -1.20
N PRO A 22 8.95 5.74 -2.30
CA PRO A 22 8.53 7.11 -2.52
C PRO A 22 7.02 7.16 -2.79
N LEU A 23 6.28 7.99 -2.04
CA LEU A 23 4.84 8.21 -2.26
C LEU A 23 4.53 9.34 -3.25
N LEU A 24 5.55 10.12 -3.63
CA LEU A 24 5.47 11.26 -4.53
C LEU A 24 6.46 11.08 -5.70
N GLN A 25 6.53 12.06 -6.61
CA GLN A 25 7.54 12.05 -7.67
C GLN A 25 8.96 12.11 -7.06
N PHE A 26 9.96 11.48 -7.67
CA PHE A 26 11.35 11.54 -7.24
C PHE A 26 12.29 11.69 -8.44
N ASP A 27 13.50 12.23 -8.21
CA ASP A 27 14.47 12.40 -9.30
C ASP A 27 15.00 11.02 -9.78
N PRO A 28 15.02 10.72 -11.09
CA PRO A 28 15.45 9.42 -11.59
C PRO A 28 16.94 9.12 -11.41
N ASN A 29 17.77 10.08 -11.00
CA ASN A 29 19.18 9.89 -10.63
C ASN A 29 19.36 9.71 -9.11
N THR A 30 18.29 9.83 -8.31
CA THR A 30 18.26 9.42 -6.90
C THR A 30 18.83 8.01 -6.76
N THR A 31 19.64 7.83 -5.73
CA THR A 31 20.53 6.67 -5.57
C THR A 31 19.75 5.35 -5.49
N LYS A 32 20.29 4.32 -6.16
CA LYS A 32 19.57 3.05 -6.40
C LYS A 32 19.50 2.14 -5.17
N ASP A 33 20.28 2.45 -4.14
CA ASP A 33 20.28 1.75 -2.87
C ASP A 33 19.49 2.50 -1.78
N CYS A 34 18.56 3.38 -2.14
CA CYS A 34 17.71 4.05 -1.16
C CYS A 34 16.82 3.05 -0.40
N ALA A 35 16.89 3.08 0.93
CA ALA A 35 16.14 2.19 1.83
C ALA A 35 15.03 2.91 2.60
N GLU A 36 15.11 4.24 2.73
CA GLU A 36 14.12 5.06 3.42
C GLU A 36 13.99 6.44 2.73
N TRP A 37 12.74 6.84 2.49
CA TRP A 37 12.33 8.02 1.74
C TRP A 37 11.55 8.97 2.65
N HIS A 38 11.56 10.26 2.31
CA HIS A 38 10.76 11.30 2.97
C HIS A 38 9.96 12.05 1.91
N ASN A 39 8.67 12.28 2.18
CA ASN A 39 7.70 12.72 1.17
C ASN A 39 7.20 14.14 1.51
N VAL A 40 7.71 15.14 0.79
CA VAL A 40 7.43 16.56 1.03
C VAL A 40 6.11 16.91 0.35
N ALA A 41 5.00 16.80 1.07
CA ALA A 41 3.66 16.86 0.47
C ALA A 41 3.14 18.29 0.19
N ASP A 42 3.45 19.30 1.03
CA ASP A 42 2.95 20.67 0.84
C ASP A 42 3.78 21.70 1.65
N GLY A 43 4.77 22.35 1.01
CA GLY A 43 5.35 23.67 1.37
C GLY A 43 6.03 23.87 2.73
N GLY A 44 5.83 22.97 3.69
CA GLY A 44 6.15 23.18 5.11
C GLY A 44 7.47 22.58 5.58
N GLU A 45 8.11 21.74 4.77
CA GLU A 45 9.35 21.04 5.12
C GLU A 45 10.48 21.45 4.17
N THR A 46 11.45 22.20 4.69
CA THR A 46 12.62 22.64 3.92
C THR A 46 13.71 21.57 3.90
N CYS A 47 14.51 21.50 2.83
CA CYS A 47 15.68 20.63 2.71
C CYS A 47 16.58 20.63 3.96
N ASP A 48 16.82 21.81 4.53
CA ASP A 48 17.59 22.00 5.75
C ASP A 48 16.93 21.36 6.98
N TYR A 49 15.60 21.48 7.12
CA TYR A 49 14.84 20.81 8.17
C TYR A 49 14.87 19.29 8.00
N VAL A 50 14.60 18.77 6.80
CA VAL A 50 14.63 17.34 6.48
C VAL A 50 15.99 16.73 6.82
N ARG A 51 17.08 17.33 6.32
CA ARG A 51 18.43 16.86 6.58
C ARG A 51 18.82 16.91 8.06
N LYS A 52 18.37 17.93 8.81
CA LYS A 52 18.58 18.00 10.27
C LYS A 52 17.74 16.99 11.03
N LEU A 53 16.50 16.74 10.60
CA LEU A 53 15.57 15.77 11.19
C LEU A 53 16.15 14.36 11.16
N TYR A 54 16.80 13.95 10.05
CA TYR A 54 17.38 12.62 9.87
C TYR A 54 18.90 12.53 10.11
N GLY A 55 19.58 13.66 10.35
CA GLY A 55 21.02 13.71 10.61
C GLY A 55 21.87 13.40 9.37
N ILE A 56 21.65 14.16 8.29
CA ILE A 56 22.28 13.98 6.98
C ILE A 56 23.13 15.21 6.63
N THR A 57 24.41 15.01 6.32
CA THR A 57 25.30 16.08 5.85
C THR A 57 24.87 16.59 4.47
N PRO A 58 25.34 17.78 4.02
CA PRO A 58 25.01 18.26 2.68
C PRO A 58 25.56 17.33 1.59
N ALA A 59 26.76 16.79 1.81
CA ALA A 59 27.42 15.87 0.89
C ALA A 59 26.64 14.55 0.75
N GLU A 60 26.27 13.91 1.86
CA GLU A 60 25.43 12.69 1.84
C GLU A 60 24.09 12.92 1.12
N PHE A 61 23.39 14.02 1.43
CA PHE A 61 22.07 14.26 0.85
C PHE A 61 22.13 14.55 -0.65
N HIS A 62 23.14 15.29 -1.10
CA HIS A 62 23.42 15.50 -2.53
C HIS A 62 23.84 14.20 -3.23
N GLU A 63 24.70 13.40 -2.60
CA GLU A 63 25.15 12.11 -3.15
C GLU A 63 23.98 11.13 -3.35
N TRP A 64 22.97 11.17 -2.46
CA TRP A 64 21.78 10.33 -2.59
C TRP A 64 20.70 10.94 -3.49
N ASN A 65 20.64 12.28 -3.59
CA ASN A 65 19.66 13.04 -4.38
C ASN A 65 20.38 14.06 -5.29
N PRO A 66 21.00 13.64 -6.42
CA PRO A 66 21.93 14.49 -7.17
C PRO A 66 21.34 15.78 -7.76
N LEU A 67 20.01 15.87 -7.87
CA LEU A 67 19.29 17.08 -8.28
C LEU A 67 19.36 18.23 -7.26
N ILE A 68 19.62 17.93 -5.98
CA ILE A 68 19.61 18.91 -4.88
C ILE A 68 21.05 19.31 -4.55
N GLY A 69 21.36 20.60 -4.65
CA GLY A 69 22.69 21.14 -4.37
C GLY A 69 23.12 21.04 -2.90
N LEU A 70 24.42 21.21 -2.66
CA LEU A 70 25.01 21.21 -1.30
C LEU A 70 24.48 22.37 -0.43
N ASP A 71 24.00 23.43 -1.07
CA ASP A 71 23.32 24.59 -0.51
C ASP A 71 21.79 24.41 -0.39
N CYS A 72 21.27 23.20 -0.63
CA CYS A 72 19.84 22.89 -0.69
C CYS A 72 19.07 23.61 -1.81
N THR A 73 19.71 24.01 -2.90
CA THR A 73 19.02 24.54 -4.09
C THR A 73 19.27 23.68 -5.34
N PRO A 74 18.28 23.51 -6.25
CA PRO A 74 16.85 23.76 -6.03
C PRO A 74 16.26 22.86 -4.92
N TRP A 75 15.06 23.18 -4.46
CA TRP A 75 14.22 22.34 -3.61
C TRP A 75 12.81 22.33 -4.18
N TYR A 76 12.11 21.20 -4.08
CA TYR A 76 10.80 21.00 -4.69
C TYR A 76 9.83 20.40 -3.66
N ASP A 77 8.65 21.02 -3.55
CA ASP A 77 7.50 20.43 -2.89
C ASP A 77 6.83 19.39 -3.83
N TRP A 78 5.94 18.56 -3.28
CA TRP A 78 5.32 17.41 -3.96
C TRP A 78 6.32 16.36 -4.44
N GLN A 79 7.46 16.23 -3.74
CA GLN A 79 8.59 15.39 -4.12
C GLN A 79 9.03 14.45 -2.97
N SER A 80 9.45 13.24 -3.32
CA SER A 80 10.07 12.26 -2.43
C SER A 80 11.60 12.31 -2.54
N TYR A 81 12.27 12.31 -1.40
CA TYR A 81 13.73 12.36 -1.28
C TYR A 81 14.28 11.17 -0.51
N CYS A 82 15.43 10.65 -0.93
CA CYS A 82 16.15 9.62 -0.19
C CYS A 82 16.79 10.21 1.07
N ILE A 83 16.50 9.61 2.23
CA ILE A 83 17.03 10.03 3.54
C ILE A 83 17.92 8.98 4.22
N VAL A 84 17.81 7.71 3.81
CA VAL A 84 18.70 6.62 4.27
C VAL A 84 18.94 5.66 3.11
N THR A 85 20.21 5.32 2.88
CA THR A 85 20.63 4.27 1.95
C THR A 85 20.90 2.94 2.67
N GLN A 86 20.72 1.83 1.96
CA GLN A 86 20.95 0.48 2.47
C GLN A 86 22.38 0.34 3.00
N ARG A 87 23.38 0.87 2.29
CA ARG A 87 24.78 0.91 2.76
C ARG A 87 24.99 1.68 4.06
N ARG A 88 24.22 2.75 4.32
CA ARG A 88 24.24 3.48 5.60
C ARG A 88 23.60 2.66 6.71
N LEU A 89 22.49 1.99 6.43
CA LEU A 89 21.80 1.09 7.37
C LEU A 89 22.69 -0.10 7.77
N ASP A 90 23.35 -0.74 6.80
CA ASP A 90 24.29 -1.85 7.04
C ASP A 90 25.58 -1.40 7.76
N SER A 91 26.01 -0.14 7.59
CA SER A 91 27.16 0.43 8.31
C SER A 91 26.84 0.77 9.77
N VAL A 92 25.57 1.04 10.11
CA VAL A 92 25.11 1.31 11.48
C VAL A 92 24.77 0.01 12.23
N LYS A 93 24.41 -1.05 11.52
CA LYS A 93 24.32 -2.41 12.07
C LYS A 93 25.70 -2.84 12.61
N PRO A 94 25.79 -3.39 13.84
CA PRO A 94 27.07 -3.81 14.40
C PRO A 94 27.69 -4.91 13.53
N SER A 95 28.76 -4.56 12.82
CA SER A 95 29.47 -5.47 11.92
C SER A 95 30.21 -6.54 12.70
N THR A 96 29.73 -7.78 12.63
CA THR A 96 30.52 -8.96 13.01
C THR A 96 31.65 -9.12 12.01
N THR A 97 32.84 -8.61 12.35
CA THR A 97 34.02 -8.66 11.48
C THR A 97 34.36 -10.12 11.14
N SER A 98 34.21 -10.48 9.88
CA SER A 98 34.63 -11.79 9.33
C SER A 98 35.57 -11.55 8.17
N SER A 99 36.84 -11.92 8.34
CA SER A 99 37.89 -11.70 7.34
C SER A 99 37.68 -12.58 6.11
N SER A 100 38.10 -12.09 4.95
CA SER A 100 37.97 -12.79 3.67
C SER A 100 38.82 -14.07 3.62
N VAL A 101 38.15 -15.23 3.49
CA VAL A 101 38.76 -16.48 3.05
C VAL A 101 38.00 -17.02 1.85
N THR A 102 38.74 -17.29 0.76
CA THR A 102 38.18 -17.70 -0.53
C THR A 102 37.81 -19.18 -0.49
N VAL A 103 36.51 -19.49 -0.44
CA VAL A 103 35.98 -20.86 -0.47
C VAL A 103 34.92 -20.99 -1.56
N SER A 104 34.98 -22.08 -2.32
CA SER A 104 34.15 -22.30 -3.52
C SER A 104 32.66 -22.42 -3.22
N SER A 105 31.83 -21.93 -4.15
CA SER A 105 30.38 -21.89 -4.04
C SER A 105 29.71 -23.27 -4.06
N PRO A 106 28.92 -23.64 -3.04
CA PRO A 106 27.87 -24.64 -3.20
C PRO A 106 26.66 -24.01 -3.92
N THR A 107 26.03 -24.76 -4.81
CA THR A 107 24.84 -24.31 -5.56
C THR A 107 23.61 -24.29 -4.65
N SER A 108 23.36 -23.15 -3.99
CA SER A 108 22.16 -22.95 -3.16
C SER A 108 20.91 -22.81 -4.04
N ALA A 109 20.07 -23.84 -4.07
CA ALA A 109 18.73 -23.74 -4.63
C ALA A 109 17.90 -22.73 -3.82
N SER A 110 17.27 -21.76 -4.49
CA SER A 110 16.45 -20.74 -3.82
C SER A 110 15.17 -21.37 -3.27
N SER A 111 15.12 -21.57 -1.96
CA SER A 111 13.86 -21.83 -1.27
C SER A 111 13.06 -20.55 -1.28
N LEU A 112 11.92 -20.55 -1.99
CA LEU A 112 10.95 -19.46 -1.92
C LEU A 112 10.58 -19.20 -0.44
N ALA A 113 10.38 -17.92 -0.11
CA ALA A 113 9.87 -17.52 1.19
C ALA A 113 8.40 -17.97 1.37
N PRO A 114 7.81 -17.86 2.57
CA PRO A 114 6.37 -18.02 2.72
C PRO A 114 5.62 -16.94 1.92
N SER A 115 4.61 -17.37 1.16
CA SER A 115 3.83 -16.48 0.29
C SER A 115 3.23 -15.29 1.05
N PRO A 116 3.30 -14.05 0.52
CA PRO A 116 2.72 -12.87 1.14
C PRO A 116 1.21 -13.08 1.30
N THR A 117 0.78 -13.21 2.55
CA THR A 117 -0.62 -13.47 2.91
C THR A 117 -1.49 -12.21 2.73
N ALA A 118 -0.87 -11.06 2.53
CA ALA A 118 -1.50 -9.80 2.21
C ALA A 118 -0.77 -9.11 1.05
N TRP A 119 -1.49 -8.28 0.30
CA TRP A 119 -0.97 -7.41 -0.75
C TRP A 119 -1.63 -6.06 -0.60
N ASP A 120 -0.85 -4.99 -0.64
CA ASP A 120 -1.40 -3.63 -0.67
C ASP A 120 -1.86 -3.26 -2.08
N SER A 121 -2.73 -2.27 -2.19
CA SER A 121 -3.37 -1.83 -3.43
C SER A 121 -2.98 -0.40 -3.77
N LEU A 122 -1.89 -0.25 -4.53
CA LEU A 122 -1.36 1.05 -4.96
C LEU A 122 -2.31 1.78 -5.92
N GLY A 123 -3.22 1.07 -6.59
CA GLY A 123 -4.29 1.65 -7.39
C GLY A 123 -3.95 1.79 -8.87
N CYS A 124 -4.53 2.79 -9.52
CA CYS A 124 -4.52 2.93 -10.98
C CYS A 124 -3.36 3.82 -11.47
N TYR A 125 -2.54 3.32 -12.39
CA TYR A 125 -1.38 4.01 -12.98
C TYR A 125 -1.54 4.12 -14.50
N ALA A 126 -1.19 5.28 -15.07
CA ALA A 126 -1.39 5.54 -16.51
C ALA A 126 -0.15 5.20 -17.33
N GLN A 127 -0.32 4.36 -18.37
CA GLN A 127 0.75 3.86 -19.22
C GLN A 127 1.50 4.98 -19.94
N ASP A 128 2.77 5.18 -19.56
CA ASP A 128 3.70 6.05 -20.26
C ASP A 128 4.19 5.36 -21.56
N PRO A 129 4.00 5.95 -22.76
CA PRO A 129 4.53 5.38 -24.00
C PRO A 129 6.07 5.45 -24.11
N ALA A 130 6.74 6.23 -23.25
CA ALA A 130 8.20 6.37 -23.22
C ALA A 130 8.88 5.55 -22.11
N ARG A 131 8.14 4.98 -21.15
CA ARG A 131 8.70 4.22 -20.01
C ARG A 131 7.81 3.02 -19.62
N SER A 132 8.43 1.85 -19.45
CA SER A 132 7.70 0.70 -18.90
C SER A 132 7.43 0.91 -17.41
N ILE A 133 6.17 0.76 -17.01
CA ILE A 133 5.68 0.87 -15.64
C ILE A 133 6.00 -0.39 -14.83
N LEU A 134 5.91 -1.55 -15.49
CA LEU A 134 6.22 -2.87 -14.96
C LEU A 134 7.15 -3.58 -15.94
N GLU A 135 8.18 -4.25 -15.44
CA GLU A 135 9.27 -4.81 -16.26
C GLU A 135 8.83 -5.97 -17.16
N GLN A 136 7.99 -6.88 -16.66
CA GLN A 136 7.77 -8.18 -17.29
C GLN A 136 6.26 -8.49 -17.45
N ASN A 137 5.80 -8.62 -18.69
CA ASN A 137 4.49 -9.24 -18.98
C ASN A 137 4.62 -10.77 -18.86
N MET A 138 3.76 -11.41 -18.07
CA MET A 138 3.79 -12.86 -17.84
C MET A 138 2.95 -13.67 -18.84
N ASN A 139 1.96 -13.04 -19.47
CA ASN A 139 1.06 -13.65 -20.43
C ASN A 139 0.80 -12.67 -21.60
N PRO A 140 1.77 -12.46 -22.52
CA PRO A 140 1.66 -11.44 -23.57
C PRO A 140 0.46 -11.66 -24.51
N SER A 141 0.01 -12.91 -24.68
CA SER A 141 -1.20 -13.28 -25.43
C SER A 141 -2.52 -13.01 -24.69
N GLY A 142 -2.47 -12.65 -23.41
CA GLY A 142 -3.62 -12.64 -22.50
C GLY A 142 -3.92 -14.01 -21.89
N ASP A 143 -4.84 -14.04 -20.93
CA ASP A 143 -5.40 -15.24 -20.28
C ASP A 143 -6.91 -15.04 -20.11
N ASP A 144 -7.72 -15.97 -20.65
CA ASP A 144 -9.19 -15.92 -20.59
C ASP A 144 -9.78 -16.30 -19.22
N SER A 145 -8.92 -16.65 -18.26
CA SER A 145 -9.23 -17.06 -16.89
C SER A 145 -8.51 -16.24 -15.81
N LEU A 146 -7.84 -15.14 -16.17
CA LEU A 146 -7.03 -14.34 -15.25
C LEU A 146 -7.85 -13.82 -14.05
N THR A 147 -7.32 -14.01 -12.84
CA THR A 147 -7.73 -13.27 -11.64
C THR A 147 -6.57 -12.45 -11.07
N ILE A 148 -6.91 -11.46 -10.23
CA ILE A 148 -5.90 -10.67 -9.49
C ILE A 148 -5.05 -11.57 -8.59
N LEU A 149 -5.62 -12.64 -8.01
CA LEU A 149 -4.92 -13.55 -7.11
C LEU A 149 -3.88 -14.41 -7.86
N ASP A 150 -4.22 -14.88 -9.06
CA ASP A 150 -3.30 -15.67 -9.90
C ASP A 150 -2.15 -14.82 -10.41
N CYS A 151 -2.41 -13.56 -10.80
CA CYS A 151 -1.35 -12.62 -11.17
C CYS A 151 -0.40 -12.33 -10.01
N LYS A 152 -0.94 -11.98 -8.84
CA LYS A 152 -0.16 -11.79 -7.59
C LYS A 152 0.71 -13.01 -7.27
N SER A 153 0.11 -14.20 -7.30
CA SER A 153 0.80 -15.48 -7.04
C SER A 153 1.89 -15.77 -8.07
N THR A 154 1.69 -15.38 -9.33
CA THR A 154 2.67 -15.54 -10.42
C THR A 154 3.85 -14.60 -10.23
N CYS A 155 3.61 -13.30 -9.97
CA CYS A 155 4.66 -12.33 -9.71
C CYS A 155 5.50 -12.69 -8.49
N TYR A 156 4.86 -13.11 -7.39
CA TYR A 156 5.58 -13.55 -6.21
C TYR A 156 6.45 -14.79 -6.47
N ARG A 157 5.94 -15.79 -7.20
CA ARG A 157 6.74 -16.96 -7.61
C ARG A 157 7.89 -16.62 -8.56
N GLY A 158 7.78 -15.51 -9.29
CA GLY A 158 8.86 -14.90 -10.07
C GLY A 158 9.83 -14.03 -9.25
N ALA A 159 9.66 -13.97 -7.92
CA ALA A 159 10.42 -13.11 -6.99
C ALA A 159 10.28 -11.59 -7.23
N TYR A 160 9.16 -11.15 -7.83
CA TYR A 160 8.84 -9.74 -8.02
C TYR A 160 8.07 -9.15 -6.83
N THR A 161 8.41 -7.92 -6.44
CA THR A 161 7.75 -7.16 -5.36
C THR A 161 6.37 -6.65 -5.78
N PHE A 162 6.19 -6.31 -7.06
CA PHE A 162 4.96 -5.70 -7.57
C PHE A 162 4.27 -6.62 -8.58
N ALA A 163 2.93 -6.62 -8.51
CA ALA A 163 2.04 -7.26 -9.47
C ALA A 163 1.06 -6.23 -10.00
N GLY A 164 0.84 -6.20 -11.30
CA GLY A 164 -0.12 -5.32 -11.94
C GLY A 164 -0.93 -6.05 -13.00
N VAL A 165 -2.17 -5.60 -13.18
CA VAL A 165 -3.12 -6.19 -14.13
C VAL A 165 -3.62 -5.13 -15.11
N GLN A 166 -3.76 -5.52 -16.37
CA GLN A 166 -4.07 -4.62 -17.48
C GLN A 166 -5.11 -5.24 -18.42
N GLN A 167 -5.94 -4.39 -19.04
CA GLN A 167 -6.87 -4.74 -20.12
C GLN A 167 -7.86 -5.89 -19.79
N GLY A 168 -8.07 -6.24 -18.52
CA GLY A 168 -8.90 -7.37 -18.10
C GLY A 168 -8.19 -8.73 -18.11
N ASN A 169 -7.19 -8.93 -18.97
CA ASN A 169 -6.63 -10.26 -19.27
C ASN A 169 -5.09 -10.36 -19.24
N GLN A 170 -4.35 -9.28 -18.95
CA GLN A 170 -2.88 -9.29 -18.87
C GLN A 170 -2.39 -9.14 -17.43
N CYS A 171 -1.37 -9.91 -17.08
CA CYS A 171 -0.61 -9.89 -15.84
C CYS A 171 0.82 -9.42 -16.09
N TRP A 172 1.27 -8.49 -15.27
CA TRP A 172 2.57 -7.86 -15.33
C TRP A 172 3.23 -7.89 -13.95
N CYS A 173 4.53 -8.12 -13.92
CA CYS A 173 5.33 -8.24 -12.70
C CYS A 173 6.54 -7.33 -12.78
N SER A 174 6.99 -6.81 -11.63
CA SER A 174 8.07 -5.83 -11.60
C SER A 174 8.77 -5.73 -10.25
N SER A 175 10.04 -5.36 -10.28
CA SER A 175 10.88 -5.12 -9.10
C SER A 175 10.67 -3.70 -8.54
N PHE A 176 10.15 -2.79 -9.39
CA PHE A 176 9.80 -1.40 -9.09
C PHE A 176 8.49 -1.01 -9.81
N VAL A 177 7.88 0.12 -9.43
CA VAL A 177 6.80 0.74 -10.22
C VAL A 177 7.33 2.02 -10.86
N GLY A 178 7.22 2.10 -12.19
CA GLY A 178 7.51 3.33 -12.96
C GLY A 178 6.24 4.10 -13.32
N GLY A 179 6.40 5.33 -13.84
CA GLY A 179 5.27 6.14 -14.32
C GLY A 179 4.46 6.83 -13.22
N GLU A 180 3.31 7.38 -13.59
CA GLU A 180 2.47 8.23 -12.73
C GLU A 180 1.10 7.60 -12.45
N TRP A 181 0.48 8.05 -11.35
CA TRP A 181 -0.92 7.71 -11.03
C TRP A 181 -1.84 8.17 -12.16
N ALA A 182 -2.84 7.36 -12.49
CA ALA A 182 -3.86 7.73 -13.46
C ALA A 182 -4.66 8.94 -12.96
N LYS A 183 -4.73 9.98 -13.82
CA LYS A 183 -5.46 11.24 -13.55
C LYS A 183 -6.93 11.02 -13.16
N ASN A 184 -7.50 9.91 -13.59
CA ASN A 184 -8.76 9.39 -13.08
C ASN A 184 -8.58 7.94 -12.62
N GLN A 185 -8.76 7.68 -11.33
CA GLN A 185 -8.65 6.33 -10.77
C GLN A 185 -9.76 5.39 -11.26
N THR A 186 -10.89 5.92 -11.75
CA THR A 186 -11.96 5.09 -12.34
C THR A 186 -11.68 4.65 -13.78
N ASP A 187 -10.52 4.95 -14.35
CA ASP A 187 -10.10 4.42 -15.66
C ASP A 187 -9.73 2.93 -15.56
N CYS A 188 -9.35 2.45 -14.37
CA CYS A 188 -9.17 1.03 -14.05
C CYS A 188 -10.52 0.32 -13.81
N ASN A 189 -11.36 0.30 -14.83
CA ASN A 189 -12.74 -0.20 -14.78
C ASN A 189 -12.99 -1.51 -15.55
N VAL A 190 -11.96 -2.11 -16.18
CA VAL A 190 -12.14 -3.34 -16.96
C VAL A 190 -12.16 -4.55 -16.02
N PRO A 191 -13.25 -5.34 -15.97
CA PRO A 191 -13.32 -6.51 -15.10
C PRO A 191 -12.33 -7.60 -15.55
N CYS A 192 -11.83 -8.40 -14.61
CA CYS A 192 -10.92 -9.50 -14.92
C CYS A 192 -11.60 -10.57 -15.81
N THR A 193 -10.82 -11.34 -16.57
CA THR A 193 -11.36 -12.41 -17.43
C THR A 193 -11.94 -13.57 -16.61
N GLY A 194 -11.22 -14.03 -15.58
CA GLY A 194 -11.67 -15.10 -14.66
C GLY A 194 -12.61 -14.66 -13.54
N ASP A 195 -12.60 -13.39 -13.13
CA ASP A 195 -13.51 -12.84 -12.11
C ASP A 195 -14.14 -11.50 -12.55
N LYS A 196 -15.47 -11.44 -12.60
CA LYS A 196 -16.21 -10.22 -12.99
C LYS A 196 -16.48 -9.26 -11.84
N ASN A 197 -16.14 -9.64 -10.60
CA ASN A 197 -16.33 -8.82 -9.40
C ASN A 197 -15.10 -7.94 -9.08
N THR A 198 -13.96 -8.18 -9.73
CA THR A 198 -12.71 -7.42 -9.54
C THR A 198 -12.21 -6.79 -10.84
N VAL A 199 -11.46 -5.68 -10.71
CA VAL A 199 -11.01 -4.85 -11.85
C VAL A 199 -9.53 -5.07 -12.20
N CYS A 200 -9.27 -5.55 -13.41
CA CYS A 200 -7.96 -5.85 -13.95
C CYS A 200 -7.42 -4.72 -14.83
N GLY A 201 -7.30 -3.53 -14.24
CA GLY A 201 -6.79 -2.32 -14.91
C GLY A 201 -7.76 -1.77 -15.95
N GLY A 202 -7.22 -1.26 -17.05
CA GLY A 202 -8.02 -0.67 -18.12
C GLY A 202 -7.23 -0.47 -19.41
N LYS A 203 -7.81 0.30 -20.35
CA LYS A 203 -7.16 0.60 -21.64
C LYS A 203 -6.05 1.64 -21.44
N GLY A 204 -4.79 1.20 -21.47
CA GLY A 204 -3.64 2.07 -21.22
C GLY A 204 -3.49 2.47 -19.75
N VAL A 205 -4.11 1.73 -18.81
CA VAL A 205 -3.92 1.91 -17.37
C VAL A 205 -3.77 0.55 -16.67
N PHE A 206 -2.93 0.50 -15.64
CA PHE A 206 -2.65 -0.68 -14.83
C PHE A 206 -3.26 -0.51 -13.44
N ASN A 207 -3.85 -1.57 -12.88
CA ASN A 207 -4.15 -1.63 -11.45
C ASN A 207 -3.01 -2.39 -10.75
N ILE A 208 -2.31 -1.75 -9.80
CA ILE A 208 -1.01 -2.22 -9.27
C ILE A 208 -1.08 -2.53 -7.76
N PHE A 209 -0.35 -3.56 -7.36
CA PHE A 209 -0.30 -4.10 -6.00
C PHE A 209 1.14 -4.36 -5.54
N GLU A 210 1.41 -4.14 -4.25
CA GLU A 210 2.69 -4.41 -3.61
C GLU A 210 2.60 -5.65 -2.69
N ALA A 211 3.61 -6.53 -2.76
CA ALA A 211 3.70 -7.72 -1.93
C ALA A 211 4.09 -7.35 -0.49
N LEU A 212 3.13 -7.41 0.44
CA LEU A 212 3.42 -7.18 1.86
C LEU A 212 4.24 -8.35 2.40
N SER A 213 5.55 -8.14 2.47
CA SER A 213 6.49 -9.09 3.04
C SER A 213 6.16 -9.33 4.52
N ASN A 214 5.57 -10.50 4.81
CA ASN A 214 5.32 -10.95 6.18
C ASN A 214 6.65 -10.95 6.94
N SER A 215 6.84 -9.95 7.79
CA SER A 215 7.94 -9.93 8.74
C SER A 215 7.72 -11.06 9.72
N ILE A 216 8.58 -12.09 9.64
CA ILE A 216 8.55 -13.25 10.52
C ILE A 216 8.58 -12.70 11.97
N PRO A 217 7.54 -12.91 12.79
CA PRO A 217 7.57 -12.46 14.17
C PRO A 217 8.72 -13.19 14.86
N ALA A 218 9.67 -12.42 15.39
CA ALA A 218 10.93 -12.95 15.88
C ALA A 218 10.67 -14.08 16.88
N VAL A 219 11.24 -15.27 16.58
CA VAL A 219 10.93 -16.50 17.31
C VAL A 219 11.26 -16.29 18.78
N ILE A 220 10.22 -16.27 19.64
CA ILE A 220 10.38 -15.97 21.07
C ILE A 220 11.05 -17.16 21.74
N SER A 221 12.38 -17.14 21.74
CA SER A 221 13.26 -18.07 22.45
C SER A 221 13.07 -17.89 23.95
N SER A 222 12.03 -18.52 24.47
CA SER A 222 11.56 -18.42 25.84
C SER A 222 12.36 -19.37 26.73
N THR A 223 13.60 -18.98 27.03
CA THR A 223 14.45 -19.67 28.00
C THR A 223 13.76 -19.71 29.37
N PRO A 224 13.48 -20.90 29.95
CA PRO A 224 12.70 -21.01 31.18
C PRO A 224 13.52 -20.68 32.43
N SER A 225 13.64 -19.39 32.75
CA SER A 225 14.20 -18.93 34.04
C SER A 225 13.28 -19.34 35.19
N SER A 226 13.70 -20.38 35.92
CA SER A 226 12.94 -20.92 37.04
C SER A 226 13.15 -20.10 38.32
N VAL A 227 12.08 -19.54 38.88
CA VAL A 227 12.00 -19.16 40.29
C VAL A 227 10.60 -19.48 40.81
N ALA A 228 10.53 -20.38 41.79
CA ALA A 228 9.28 -20.81 42.40
C ALA A 228 9.00 -20.02 43.68
N SER A 229 7.73 -19.71 43.92
CA SER A 229 7.17 -19.70 45.27
C SER A 229 5.67 -19.95 45.23
N SER A 230 5.25 -20.91 46.04
CA SER A 230 3.91 -21.45 46.13
C SER A 230 2.93 -20.57 46.90
N THR A 231 1.64 -20.66 46.60
CA THR A 231 0.57 -20.68 47.62
C THR A 231 -0.67 -21.44 47.09
N THR A 232 -1.01 -22.55 47.77
CA THR A 232 -2.30 -23.30 47.71
C THR A 232 -3.46 -22.47 48.29
N ARG A 233 -4.77 -22.69 48.06
CA ARG A 233 -5.63 -23.87 47.76
C ARG A 233 -6.91 -23.34 47.04
N SER A 234 -7.48 -23.97 46.01
CA SER A 234 -8.40 -25.14 46.02
C SER A 234 -9.85 -24.90 46.49
N VAL A 235 -10.77 -24.67 45.54
CA VAL A 235 -12.20 -25.09 45.50
C VAL A 235 -12.56 -25.17 44.00
N THR A 236 -12.93 -26.29 43.34
CA THR A 236 -13.86 -27.41 43.60
C THR A 236 -15.24 -27.20 42.95
N SER A 237 -15.34 -27.60 41.67
CA SER A 237 -16.53 -28.18 40.99
C SER A 237 -17.79 -27.28 40.80
N SER A 238 -18.75 -27.55 39.91
CA SER A 238 -19.01 -28.73 39.05
C SER A 238 -19.84 -28.36 37.80
N ALA A 239 -19.81 -29.23 36.77
CA ALA A 239 -20.95 -29.57 35.87
C ALA A 239 -21.52 -28.49 34.90
N THR A 240 -22.21 -28.82 33.79
CA THR A 240 -22.20 -30.01 32.90
C THR A 240 -22.83 -29.60 31.56
N SER A 241 -22.46 -30.26 30.47
CA SER A 241 -23.01 -30.06 29.11
C SER A 241 -24.49 -30.41 28.98
N SER A 242 -25.21 -29.75 28.06
CA SER A 242 -26.09 -30.43 27.08
C SER A 242 -26.66 -29.45 26.04
N ALA A 243 -26.98 -29.96 24.85
CA ALA A 243 -27.67 -29.23 23.79
C ALA A 243 -29.01 -29.90 23.47
N SER A 244 -29.94 -29.19 22.84
CA SER A 244 -30.87 -29.72 21.81
C SER A 244 -31.67 -28.60 21.15
N ALA A 245 -32.14 -28.85 19.92
CA ALA A 245 -32.93 -27.92 19.12
C ALA A 245 -34.43 -28.27 19.15
N ALA A 246 -35.27 -27.34 18.69
CA ALA A 246 -36.66 -27.59 18.30
C ALA A 246 -37.03 -26.68 17.11
N THR A 247 -37.94 -27.15 16.25
CA THR A 247 -38.19 -26.59 14.91
C THR A 247 -39.70 -26.58 14.59
N ALA A 248 -40.12 -25.68 13.68
CA ALA A 248 -41.40 -25.66 12.94
C ALA A 248 -42.68 -25.15 13.64
N ALA A 249 -43.25 -24.06 13.09
CA ALA A 249 -44.47 -23.99 12.23
C ALA A 249 -45.72 -24.88 12.58
N PRO A 250 -46.98 -24.53 12.17
CA PRO A 250 -47.33 -23.76 10.95
C PRO A 250 -48.61 -22.83 10.95
N THR A 251 -48.79 -22.08 9.85
CA THR A 251 -50.01 -21.61 9.09
C THR A 251 -51.40 -21.52 9.77
N SER A 252 -52.36 -20.59 9.48
CA SER A 252 -52.82 -19.86 8.26
C SER A 252 -53.82 -18.70 8.67
N ASN A 253 -54.64 -17.96 7.89
CA ASN A 253 -55.00 -17.83 6.44
C ASN A 253 -55.75 -16.48 6.14
N GLY A 254 -56.05 -16.16 4.86
CA GLY A 254 -57.02 -15.14 4.38
C GLY A 254 -56.48 -13.69 4.24
N ALA A 255 -56.62 -12.89 3.15
CA ALA A 255 -57.73 -12.57 2.21
C ALA A 255 -58.77 -11.59 2.83
N THR A 256 -59.23 -10.48 2.22
CA THR A 256 -59.41 -10.05 0.79
C THR A 256 -59.17 -8.52 0.57
N PRO A 257 -59.18 -7.99 -0.69
CA PRO A 257 -58.84 -6.58 -1.00
C PRO A 257 -60.03 -5.59 -1.06
N ASN A 258 -59.77 -4.29 -1.25
CA ASN A 258 -60.79 -3.24 -1.41
C ASN A 258 -60.42 -2.20 -2.51
N ARG A 259 -61.40 -1.54 -3.16
CA ARG A 259 -61.20 -0.77 -4.42
C ARG A 259 -62.19 0.40 -4.64
N ALA A 260 -61.69 1.64 -4.71
CA ALA A 260 -62.26 2.80 -5.44
C ALA A 260 -61.11 3.79 -5.75
N LEU A 261 -60.96 4.53 -6.87
CA LEU A 261 -61.81 5.14 -7.93
C LEU A 261 -62.24 6.60 -7.72
N PHE A 262 -62.30 7.33 -8.85
CA PHE A 262 -62.37 8.80 -9.04
C PHE A 262 -61.07 9.57 -8.71
N GLY A 263 -60.66 10.60 -9.47
CA GLY A 263 -61.25 11.23 -10.66
C GLY A 263 -60.21 11.93 -11.58
N MET A 264 -60.67 12.51 -12.70
CA MET A 264 -59.83 13.07 -13.79
C MET A 264 -59.72 14.61 -13.70
N GLY A 265 -58.66 15.25 -14.24
CA GLY A 265 -58.66 16.72 -14.36
C GLY A 265 -57.39 17.47 -14.83
N PHE A 266 -57.07 17.43 -16.13
CA PHE A 266 -56.55 18.52 -16.99
C PHE A 266 -55.66 19.71 -16.50
N ARG A 267 -54.72 20.08 -17.41
CA ARG A 267 -54.20 21.44 -17.77
C ARG A 267 -53.10 22.12 -16.91
N THR A 268 -51.87 21.95 -17.41
CA THR A 268 -51.02 23.03 -17.98
C THR A 268 -51.12 24.46 -17.43
N ILE A 269 -50.05 24.94 -16.78
CA ILE A 269 -49.66 26.37 -16.72
C ILE A 269 -48.17 26.51 -17.10
N LYS A 270 -47.83 27.53 -17.90
CA LYS A 270 -46.46 28.01 -18.11
C LYS A 270 -46.24 29.27 -17.25
N SER A 271 -45.11 29.34 -16.55
CA SER A 271 -44.30 30.56 -16.31
C SER A 271 -42.92 30.14 -15.80
N LEU A 272 -41.78 30.65 -16.27
CA LEU A 272 -41.34 32.06 -16.40
C LEU A 272 -41.07 32.74 -15.04
N TYR A 273 -39.85 32.57 -14.54
CA TYR A 273 -39.00 33.62 -13.94
C TYR A 273 -37.54 33.19 -14.22
N LEU A 274 -36.91 33.64 -15.32
CA LEU A 274 -36.38 34.99 -15.59
C LEU A 274 -35.01 35.21 -14.92
N SER A 275 -33.96 35.03 -15.72
CA SER A 275 -32.55 35.33 -15.40
C SER A 275 -32.26 36.83 -15.50
N CYS A 276 -31.54 37.40 -14.53
CA CYS A 276 -30.92 38.72 -14.68
C CYS A 276 -29.80 38.96 -13.65
N LEU A 277 -28.53 39.01 -14.10
CA LEU A 277 -27.68 40.21 -14.01
C LEU A 277 -26.30 39.97 -14.65
N THR A 278 -25.93 40.80 -15.62
CA THR A 278 -24.57 40.94 -16.18
C THR A 278 -24.26 42.42 -16.37
N CYS A 279 -23.30 42.95 -15.60
CA CYS A 279 -22.45 44.11 -15.89
C CYS A 279 -21.21 43.97 -14.98
N MET A 280 -19.95 44.03 -15.42
CA MET A 280 -19.26 44.88 -16.42
C MET A 280 -18.87 46.25 -15.86
N CYS A 281 -17.64 46.69 -16.22
CA CYS A 281 -16.81 47.82 -15.76
C CYS A 281 -15.53 47.33 -15.04
N ILE A 282 -14.31 47.76 -15.40
CA ILE A 282 -13.82 48.57 -16.54
C ILE A 282 -12.57 47.89 -17.10
#